data_AF-A0AAI8D7Q9-F1
#
_entry.id   AF-A0AAI8D7Q9-F1
#
_cell.length_a   1.000
_cell.length_b   1.000
_cell.length_c   1.000
_cell.angle_alpha   90.00
_cell.angle_beta   90.00
_cell.angle_gamma   90.00
#
_symmetry.space_group_name_H-M   'P 1'
#
loop_
_entity.id
_entity.type
_entity.pdbx_description
1 polymer ?
#
loop_
_entity_poly.entity_id
_entity_poly.type
_entity_poly.pdbx_seq_one_letter_code
_entity_poly.pdbx_strand_id
1 'polypeptide(L)'
;MARWKKPSKEAILENRRALAERARTGDLRLPGAVVEIRKGIGMTQEEFANMLSLTRRQVAEMEAGTANPTLETLDRIARLLGLSVGLVPKAREVNRLS
;
A
#
# COMPACT_ATOMS: atom_id res chain seq x y z
N MET A 1 23.03 0.26 -2.14
CA MET A 1 21.57 0.49 -1.93
C MET A 1 21.42 1.70 -1.02
N ALA A 2 20.55 2.67 -1.36
CA ALA A 2 20.36 3.85 -0.53
C ALA A 2 19.85 3.45 0.87
N ARG A 3 20.48 3.97 1.93
CA ARG A 3 20.04 3.78 3.32
C ARG A 3 18.66 4.42 3.48
N TRP A 4 17.66 3.63 3.87
CA TRP A 4 16.31 4.14 4.12
C TRP A 4 16.36 5.27 5.15
N LYS A 5 15.68 6.38 4.85
CA LYS A 5 15.50 7.51 5.75
C LYS A 5 14.00 7.72 5.96
N LYS A 6 13.60 7.91 7.21
CA LYS A 6 12.21 8.21 7.56
C LYS A 6 11.80 9.55 6.91
N PRO A 7 10.65 9.63 6.22
CA PRO A 7 10.18 10.87 5.62
C PRO A 7 9.90 11.95 6.68
N SER A 8 10.02 13.22 6.28
CA SER A 8 9.61 14.36 7.10
C SER A 8 8.07 14.37 7.26
N LYS A 9 7.57 15.17 8.21
CA LYS A 9 6.11 15.33 8.40
C LYS A 9 5.43 15.86 7.13
N GLU A 10 6.07 16.80 6.44
CA GLU A 10 5.60 17.36 5.17
C GLU A 10 5.53 16.28 4.08
N ALA A 11 6.59 15.49 3.93
CA ALA A 11 6.61 14.39 2.97
C ALA A 11 5.55 13.32 3.28
N ILE A 12 5.28 13.03 4.56
CA ILE A 12 4.19 12.12 4.95
C ILE A 12 2.84 12.68 4.50
N LEU A 13 2.59 13.98 4.69
CA LEU A 13 1.33 14.60 4.28
C LEU A 13 1.15 14.55 2.75
N GLU A 14 2.21 14.83 2.00
CA GLU A 14 2.22 14.71 0.54
C GLU A 14 1.97 13.28 0.07
N ASN A 15 2.65 12.30 0.66
CA ASN A 15 2.45 10.89 0.37
C ASN A 15 1.00 10.46 0.62
N ARG A 16 0.38 10.90 1.72
CA ARG A 16 -1.03 10.60 2.01
C ARG A 16 -1.95 11.16 0.93
N ARG A 17 -1.72 12.38 0.46
CA ARG A 17 -2.51 13.00 -0.62
C ARG A 17 -2.35 12.23 -1.93
N ALA A 18 -1.11 11.87 -2.28
CA ALA A 18 -0.83 11.10 -3.50
C ALA A 18 -1.47 9.71 -3.47
N LEU A 19 -1.39 9.00 -2.34
CA LEU A 19 -2.03 7.69 -2.16
C LEU A 19 -3.55 7.77 -2.23
N ALA A 20 -4.15 8.80 -1.63
CA ALA A 20 -5.59 9.02 -1.71
C ALA A 20 -6.05 9.27 -3.16
N GLU A 21 -5.29 10.03 -3.94
CA GLU A 21 -5.60 10.26 -5.35
C GLU A 21 -5.50 8.96 -6.17
N ARG A 22 -4.41 8.20 -6.00
CA ARG A 22 -4.25 6.92 -6.69
C ARG A 22 -5.31 5.89 -6.29
N ALA A 23 -5.80 5.93 -5.06
CA ALA A 23 -6.94 5.10 -4.65
C ALA A 23 -8.21 5.50 -5.41
N ARG A 24 -8.47 6.82 -5.57
CA ARG A 24 -9.63 7.34 -6.33
C ARG A 24 -9.58 6.96 -7.81
N THR A 25 -8.40 6.98 -8.43
CA THR A 25 -8.23 6.64 -9.85
C THR A 25 -8.12 5.13 -10.11
N GLY A 26 -8.00 4.31 -9.06
CA GLY A 26 -7.81 2.87 -9.17
C GLY A 26 -6.39 2.43 -9.53
N ASP A 27 -5.41 3.31 -9.27
CA ASP A 27 -3.97 3.08 -9.51
C ASP A 27 -3.21 2.62 -8.25
N LEU A 28 -3.86 2.61 -7.09
CA LEU A 28 -3.33 2.02 -5.86
C LEU A 28 -3.66 0.53 -5.82
N ARG A 29 -2.82 -0.29 -6.47
CA ARG A 29 -3.07 -1.72 -6.69
C ARG A 29 -2.16 -2.62 -5.85
N LEU A 30 -2.70 -3.75 -5.39
CA LEU A 30 -1.92 -4.80 -4.72
C LEU A 30 -0.99 -5.53 -5.69
N PRO A 31 0.16 -6.06 -5.22
CA PRO A 31 0.70 -5.93 -3.86
C PRO A 31 1.37 -4.57 -3.59
N GLY A 32 1.70 -3.80 -4.63
CA GLY A 32 2.47 -2.55 -4.55
C GLY A 32 1.90 -1.52 -3.57
N ALA A 33 0.57 -1.45 -3.46
CA ALA A 33 -0.10 -0.59 -2.49
C ALA A 33 0.38 -0.80 -1.04
N VAL A 34 0.69 -2.03 -0.62
CA VAL A 34 1.13 -2.33 0.75
C VAL A 34 2.44 -1.60 1.08
N VAL A 35 3.44 -1.72 0.19
CA VAL A 35 4.75 -1.09 0.39
C VAL A 35 4.66 0.43 0.30
N GLU A 36 3.84 0.94 -0.60
CA GLU A 36 3.64 2.38 -0.77
C GLU A 36 2.94 3.01 0.43
N ILE A 37 1.88 2.38 0.96
CA ILE A 37 1.20 2.83 2.18
C ILE A 37 2.20 2.87 3.34
N ARG A 38 2.92 1.78 3.57
CA ARG A 38 3.89 1.68 4.67
C ARG A 38 4.98 2.73 4.58
N LYS A 39 5.60 2.88 3.41
CA LYS A 39 6.66 3.88 3.20
C LYS A 39 6.10 5.30 3.26
N GLY A 40 4.88 5.51 2.77
CA GLY A 40 4.19 6.79 2.76
C GLY A 40 3.97 7.38 4.14
N ILE A 41 3.71 6.51 5.13
CA ILE A 41 3.60 6.89 6.55
C ILE A 41 4.92 6.77 7.32
N GLY A 42 6.02 6.44 6.64
CA GLY A 42 7.36 6.46 7.21
C GLY A 42 7.67 5.31 8.17
N MET A 43 7.14 4.12 7.90
CA MET A 43 7.38 2.92 8.72
C MET A 43 8.33 1.92 8.06
N THR A 44 9.13 1.27 8.88
CA THR A 44 9.83 0.02 8.57
C THR A 44 8.83 -1.14 8.49
N GLN A 45 9.23 -2.26 7.89
CA GLN A 45 8.40 -3.48 7.87
C GLN A 45 8.07 -3.97 9.29
N GLU A 46 9.01 -3.81 10.22
CA GLU A 46 8.83 -4.21 11.63
C GLU A 46 7.77 -3.34 12.33
N GLU A 47 7.87 -2.02 12.23
CA GLU A 47 6.88 -1.09 12.80
C GLU A 47 5.48 -1.33 12.22
N PHE A 48 5.40 -1.57 10.91
CA PHE A 48 4.14 -1.83 10.22
C PHE A 48 3.51 -3.17 10.63
N ALA A 49 4.33 -4.21 10.77
CA ALA A 49 3.91 -5.51 11.25
C ALA A 49 3.34 -5.42 12.67
N ASN A 50 4.07 -4.78 13.58
CA ASN A 50 3.62 -4.57 14.96
C ASN A 50 2.30 -3.81 15.03
N MET A 51 2.15 -2.74 14.23
CA MET A 51 0.92 -1.96 14.18
C MET A 51 -0.30 -2.77 13.68
N LEU A 52 -0.08 -3.74 12.80
CA LEU A 52 -1.15 -4.59 12.24
C LEU A 52 -1.31 -5.92 12.99
N SER A 53 -0.55 -6.15 14.07
CA SER A 53 -0.47 -7.44 14.76
C SER A 53 -0.13 -8.59 13.81
N LEU A 54 0.84 -8.37 12.93
CA LEU A 54 1.39 -9.33 11.98
C LEU A 54 2.88 -9.56 12.27
N THR A 55 3.45 -10.59 11.66
CA THR A 55 4.90 -10.77 11.63
C THR A 55 5.53 -9.93 10.52
N ARG A 56 6.80 -9.51 10.71
CA ARG A 56 7.58 -8.84 9.65
C ARG A 56 7.64 -9.68 8.37
N ARG A 57 7.72 -11.01 8.50
CA ARG A 57 7.71 -11.95 7.38
C ARG A 57 6.41 -11.84 6.56
N GLN A 58 5.25 -11.85 7.21
CA GLN A 58 3.96 -11.68 6.54
C GLN A 58 3.89 -10.34 5.79
N VAL A 59 4.41 -9.26 6.37
CA VAL A 59 4.50 -7.97 5.67
C VAL A 59 5.38 -8.07 4.44
N ALA A 60 6.57 -8.68 4.55
CA ALA A 60 7.47 -8.86 3.41
C ALA A 60 6.85 -9.71 2.29
N GLU A 61 6.14 -10.80 2.63
CA GLU A 61 5.45 -11.65 1.66
C GLU A 61 4.26 -10.92 0.99
N MET A 62 3.52 -10.08 1.74
CA MET A 62 2.48 -9.22 1.16
C MET A 62 3.06 -8.20 0.19
N GLU A 63 4.18 -7.56 0.53
CA GLU A 63 4.85 -6.60 -0.36
C GLU A 63 5.46 -7.25 -1.61
N ALA A 64 5.91 -8.49 -1.49
CA ALA A 64 6.42 -9.29 -2.60
C ALA A 64 5.31 -9.89 -3.47
N GLY A 65 4.05 -9.83 -3.04
CA GLY A 65 2.93 -10.46 -3.74
C GLY A 65 2.90 -11.98 -3.63
N THR A 66 3.64 -12.56 -2.69
CA THR A 66 3.68 -14.01 -2.46
C THR A 66 2.71 -14.47 -1.38
N ALA A 67 2.12 -13.54 -0.62
CA ALA A 67 1.05 -13.82 0.34
C ALA A 67 -0.34 -13.68 -0.26
N ASN A 68 -1.32 -14.40 0.31
CA ASN A 68 -2.75 -14.21 0.08
C ASN A 68 -3.43 -13.68 1.36
N PRO A 69 -3.34 -12.36 1.65
CA PRO A 69 -3.89 -11.79 2.87
C PRO A 69 -5.43 -11.85 2.89
N THR A 70 -6.01 -11.94 4.08
CA THR A 70 -7.47 -11.85 4.24
C THR A 70 -7.97 -10.45 3.90
N LEU A 71 -9.25 -10.35 3.49
CA LEU A 71 -9.90 -9.04 3.29
C LEU A 71 -9.81 -8.15 4.53
N GLU A 72 -9.98 -8.73 5.72
CA GLU A 72 -9.82 -8.02 7.00
C GLU A 72 -8.41 -7.42 7.17
N THR A 73 -7.36 -8.15 6.76
CA THR A 73 -6.00 -7.64 6.82
C THR A 73 -5.79 -6.48 5.85
N LEU A 74 -6.33 -6.58 4.64
CA LEU A 74 -6.29 -5.50 3.67
C LEU A 74 -7.09 -4.27 4.15
N ASP A 75 -8.22 -4.46 4.81
CA ASP A 75 -9.03 -3.38 5.37
C ASP A 75 -8.32 -2.66 6.53
N ARG A 76 -7.63 -3.41 7.42
CA ARG A 76 -6.77 -2.83 8.46
C ARG A 76 -5.66 -1.95 7.87
N ILE A 77 -5.05 -2.38 6.76
CA ILE A 77 -4.04 -1.57 6.04
C ILE A 77 -4.68 -0.30 5.46
N ALA A 78 -5.82 -0.41 4.78
CA ALA A 78 -6.50 0.71 4.12
C ALA A 78 -6.93 1.80 5.13
N ARG A 79 -7.41 1.39 6.31
CA ARG A 79 -7.85 2.30 7.39
C ARG A 79 -6.78 3.27 7.88
N LEU A 80 -5.50 2.91 7.78
CA LEU A 80 -4.39 3.81 8.15
C LEU A 80 -4.36 5.12 7.35
N LEU A 81 -4.95 5.09 6.14
CA LEU A 81 -5.11 6.25 5.27
C LEU A 81 -6.54 6.79 5.21
N GLY A 82 -7.46 6.24 5.99
CA GLY A 82 -8.89 6.55 5.89
C GLY A 82 -9.53 5.98 4.61
N LEU A 83 -8.99 4.88 4.09
CA LEU A 83 -9.50 4.17 2.91
C LEU A 83 -10.19 2.86 3.32
N SER A 84 -10.98 2.30 2.41
CA SER A 84 -11.56 0.96 2.49
C SER A 84 -11.18 0.15 1.26
N VAL A 85 -11.14 -1.18 1.37
CA VAL A 85 -10.91 -2.07 0.22
C VAL A 85 -12.14 -2.06 -0.70
N GLY A 86 -11.91 -2.05 -2.01
CA GLY A 86 -12.98 -2.00 -3.01
C GLY A 86 -12.54 -2.53 -4.38
N LEU A 87 -13.47 -2.46 -5.34
CA LEU A 87 -13.25 -2.89 -6.71
C LEU A 87 -12.89 -1.69 -7.59
N VAL A 88 -12.01 -1.91 -8.58
CA VAL A 88 -11.63 -0.93 -9.59
C VAL A 88 -11.93 -1.49 -10.98
N PRO A 89 -12.09 -0.66 -12.02
CA PRO A 89 -12.24 -1.16 -13.37
C PRO A 89 -11.09 -2.09 -13.74
N LYS A 90 -11.42 -3.20 -14.44
CA LYS A 90 -10.42 -3.97 -15.18
C LYS A 90 -9.76 -2.99 -16.13
N ALA A 91 -8.44 -2.90 -16.14
CA ALA A 91 -7.73 -2.09 -17.12
C ALA A 91 -8.32 -2.46 -18.49
N ARG A 92 -8.86 -1.48 -19.23
CA ARG A 92 -9.28 -1.74 -20.60
C ARG A 92 -8.05 -2.30 -21.28
N GLU A 93 -8.13 -3.54 -21.77
CA GLU A 93 -7.21 -3.95 -22.81
C GLU A 93 -7.41 -2.90 -23.91
N VAL A 94 -6.46 -1.97 -24.01
CA VAL A 94 -6.38 -1.13 -25.19
C VAL A 94 -6.12 -2.13 -26.28
N ASN A 95 -7.20 -2.50 -26.96
CA ASN A 95 -7.21 -3.44 -28.05
C ASN A 95 -6.09 -2.98 -28.97
N ARG A 96 -5.01 -3.77 -29.07
CA ARG A 96 -4.00 -3.62 -30.12
C ARG A 96 -4.69 -4.00 -31.42
N LEU A 97 -5.50 -3.08 -31.92
CA LEU A 97 -6.12 -3.13 -33.24
C LEU A 97 -6.02 -1.71 -33.81
N SER A 98 -4.85 -1.42 -34.35
CA SER A 98 -4.59 -0.78 -35.66
C SER A 98 -3.09 -0.86 -35.90
#